data_AF-A0A2W5EGM7-F1
#
_entry.id   AF-A0A2W5EGM7-F1
#
_cell.length_a   1.000
_cell.length_b   1.000
_cell.length_c   1.000
_cell.angle_alpha   90.00
_cell.angle_beta   90.00
_cell.angle_gamma   90.00
#
_symmetry.space_group_name_H-M   'P 1'
#
loop_
_entity.id
_entity.type
_entity.pdbx_description
1 polymer ?
#
loop_
_entity_poly.entity_id
_entity_poly.type
_entity_poly.pdbx_seq_one_letter_code
_entity_poly.pdbx_strand_id
1 'polypeptide(L)'
;MNLKKIVTSFLIIILAILCASASAQSVLFDKYTAPLLEGYDIRGVAYDNQGRLWLGSRDGLLFYDGHNVYKPIKELAYTNILNIFKDSKKNRIWIFTIKSFGYLDLD
;
A
#
# COMPACT_ATOMS: atom_id res chain seq x y z
N MET A 1 -54.21 16.57 16.87
CA MET A 1 -52.87 16.08 16.48
C MET A 1 -52.10 15.73 17.75
N ASN A 2 -51.48 14.54 17.86
CA ASN A 2 -50.85 14.09 19.10
C ASN A 2 -49.44 14.70 19.24
N LEU A 3 -49.14 15.33 20.38
CA LEU A 3 -47.84 15.98 20.67
C LEU A 3 -46.65 15.05 20.42
N LYS A 4 -46.77 13.75 20.73
CA LYS A 4 -45.72 12.76 20.45
C LYS A 4 -45.41 12.63 18.96
N LYS A 5 -46.44 12.68 18.09
CA LYS A 5 -46.28 12.61 16.63
C LYS A 5 -45.53 13.82 16.09
N ILE A 6 -45.83 15.01 16.61
CA ILE A 6 -45.16 16.27 16.22
C ILE A 6 -43.68 16.21 16.58
N VAL A 7 -43.35 15.79 17.81
CA VAL A 7 -41.97 15.64 18.29
C VAL A 7 -41.19 14.62 17.46
N THR A 8 -41.79 13.46 17.15
CA THR A 8 -41.13 12.45 16.30
C THR A 8 -40.88 12.95 14.88
N SER A 9 -41.84 13.66 14.27
CA SER A 9 -41.64 14.23 12.93
C SER A 9 -40.52 15.25 12.92
N PHE A 10 -40.42 16.09 13.96
CA PHE A 10 -39.36 17.08 14.09
C PHE A 10 -37.97 16.43 14.23
N LEU A 11 -37.85 15.38 15.05
CA LEU A 11 -36.62 14.59 15.21
C LEU A 11 -36.15 13.95 13.90
N ILE A 12 -37.07 13.41 13.09
CA ILE A 12 -36.73 12.81 11.79
C ILE A 12 -36.20 13.87 10.82
N ILE A 13 -36.83 15.06 10.79
CA ILE A 13 -36.40 16.16 9.92
C ILE A 13 -35.01 16.65 10.33
N ILE A 14 -34.75 16.80 11.64
CA ILE A 14 -33.40 17.15 12.15
C ILE A 14 -32.36 16.12 11.70
N LEU A 15 -32.66 14.82 11.85
CA LEU A 15 -31.75 13.76 11.46
C LEU A 15 -31.47 13.77 9.95
N ALA A 16 -32.48 14.02 9.12
CA ALA A 16 -32.33 14.11 7.67
C ALA A 16 -31.42 15.29 7.25
N ILE A 17 -31.55 16.45 7.91
CA ILE A 17 -30.71 17.63 7.66
C ILE A 17 -29.25 17.37 8.05
N LEU A 18 -29.03 16.66 9.18
CA LEU A 18 -27.68 16.28 9.63
C LEU A 18 -27.00 15.31 8.65
N CYS A 19 -27.74 14.32 8.13
CA CYS A 19 -27.22 13.40 7.11
C CYS A 19 -26.92 14.10 5.77
N ALA A 20 -27.74 15.07 5.37
CA ALA A 20 -27.52 15.82 4.13
C ALA A 20 -26.27 16.71 4.18
N SER A 21 -25.75 17.00 5.37
CA SER A 21 -24.53 17.80 5.59
C SER A 21 -23.26 16.95 5.66
N ALA A 22 -23.36 15.63 5.50
CA ALA A 22 -22.21 14.75 5.48
C ALA A 22 -21.38 14.97 4.20
N SER A 23 -20.24 15.65 4.33
CA SER A 23 -19.23 15.72 3.29
C SER A 23 -18.24 14.58 3.46
N ALA A 24 -17.89 13.90 2.36
CA ALA A 24 -16.76 12.98 2.35
C ALA A 24 -15.46 13.78 2.14
N GLN A 25 -14.39 13.38 2.82
CA GLN A 25 -13.06 13.94 2.55
C GLN A 25 -12.64 13.63 1.10
N SER A 26 -12.01 14.60 0.44
CA SER A 26 -11.35 14.34 -0.85
C SER A 26 -10.23 13.31 -0.64
N VAL A 27 -10.06 12.40 -1.60
CA VAL A 27 -8.90 11.49 -1.61
C VAL A 27 -7.65 12.35 -1.75
N LEU A 28 -6.93 12.56 -0.64
CA LEU A 28 -5.63 13.19 -0.65
C LEU A 28 -4.65 12.21 -1.29
N PHE A 29 -4.18 12.54 -2.49
CA PHE A 29 -3.06 11.86 -3.11
C PHE A 29 -1.79 12.63 -2.75
N ASP A 30 -1.17 12.26 -1.64
CA ASP A 30 0.15 12.77 -1.30
C ASP A 30 1.16 12.08 -2.21
N LYS A 31 1.73 12.84 -3.16
CA LYS A 31 2.85 12.37 -3.97
C LYS A 31 4.08 12.24 -3.09
N TYR A 32 4.20 11.13 -2.39
CA TYR A 32 5.41 10.77 -1.67
C TYR A 32 6.38 10.08 -2.64
N THR A 33 7.25 10.86 -3.27
CA THR A 33 8.46 10.30 -3.88
C THR A 33 9.47 10.19 -2.76
N ALA A 34 9.70 8.99 -2.23
CA ALA A 34 10.87 8.76 -1.39
C ALA A 34 12.09 9.17 -2.23
N PRO A 35 12.86 10.22 -1.88
CA PRO A 35 13.92 10.73 -2.76
C PRO A 35 14.95 9.65 -3.10
N LEU A 36 15.14 8.68 -2.19
CA LEU A 36 16.01 7.51 -2.38
C LEU A 36 15.49 6.50 -3.42
N LEU A 37 14.22 6.58 -3.80
CA LEU A 37 13.58 5.78 -4.84
C LEU A 37 13.40 6.55 -6.15
N GLU A 38 13.86 7.81 -6.20
CA GLU A 38 13.79 8.60 -7.42
C GLU A 38 14.60 7.93 -8.54
N GLY A 39 14.00 7.86 -9.72
CA GLY A 39 14.61 7.23 -10.89
C GLY A 39 14.45 5.70 -10.99
N TYR A 40 13.98 5.02 -9.95
CA TYR A 40 13.66 3.60 -10.06
C TYR A 40 12.32 3.36 -10.77
N ASP A 41 12.34 2.53 -11.82
CA ASP A 41 11.14 1.96 -12.44
C ASP A 41 10.62 0.80 -11.57
N ILE A 42 9.80 1.14 -10.56
CA ILE A 42 9.20 0.20 -9.62
C ILE A 42 8.01 -0.52 -10.28
N ARG A 43 8.05 -1.85 -10.27
CA ARG A 43 7.08 -2.74 -10.94
C ARG A 43 6.32 -3.65 -10.00
N GLY A 44 6.84 -3.85 -8.80
CA GLY A 44 6.19 -4.63 -7.76
C GLY A 44 6.52 -4.08 -6.38
N VAL A 45 5.56 -4.17 -5.46
CA VAL A 45 5.69 -3.69 -4.09
C VAL A 45 5.09 -4.72 -3.14
N ALA A 46 5.75 -4.96 -2.01
CA ALA A 46 5.26 -5.86 -0.96
C ALA A 46 5.78 -5.44 0.40
N TYR A 47 4.93 -5.50 1.43
CA TYR A 47 5.39 -5.36 2.81
C TYR A 47 5.74 -6.73 3.38
N ASP A 48 6.79 -6.79 4.19
CA ASP A 48 7.03 -7.93 5.05
C ASP A 48 6.46 -7.74 6.46
N ASN A 49 6.61 -8.76 7.30
CA ASN A 49 6.03 -8.77 8.65
C ASN A 49 6.74 -7.78 9.59
N GLN A 50 7.92 -7.26 9.22
CA GLN A 50 8.65 -6.25 9.98
C GLN A 50 8.32 -4.83 9.52
N GLY A 51 7.42 -4.68 8.54
CA GLY A 51 7.03 -3.39 7.98
C GLY A 51 8.01 -2.83 6.94
N ARG A 52 9.01 -3.62 6.50
CA ARG A 52 9.91 -3.19 5.42
C ARG A 52 9.17 -3.25 4.09
N LEU A 53 9.36 -2.22 3.27
CA LEU A 53 8.79 -2.15 1.93
C LEU A 53 9.76 -2.75 0.93
N TRP A 54 9.44 -3.94 0.44
CA TRP A 54 10.16 -4.59 -0.65
C TRP A 54 9.67 -4.06 -1.99
N LEU A 55 10.62 -3.90 -2.92
CA LEU A 55 10.42 -3.24 -4.19
C LEU A 55 11.12 -4.05 -5.30
N GLY A 56 10.33 -4.54 -6.24
CA GLY A 56 10.85 -5.07 -7.51
C GLY A 56 10.95 -3.93 -8.51
N SER A 57 12.15 -3.68 -9.02
CA SER A 57 12.38 -2.64 -10.03
C SER A 57 13.03 -3.21 -11.29
N ARG A 58 13.03 -2.41 -12.36
CA ARG A 58 13.82 -2.71 -13.57
C ARG A 58 15.31 -2.90 -13.27
N ASP A 59 15.82 -2.26 -12.21
CA ASP A 59 17.25 -2.22 -11.86
C ASP A 59 17.59 -3.06 -10.62
N GLY A 60 16.70 -3.98 -10.24
CA GLY A 60 16.95 -4.93 -9.17
C GLY A 60 15.90 -4.99 -8.07
N LEU A 61 16.12 -5.92 -7.15
CA LEU A 61 15.36 -6.05 -5.92
C LEU A 61 15.92 -5.09 -4.85
N LEU A 62 15.04 -4.32 -4.24
CA LEU A 62 15.35 -3.36 -3.18
C LEU A 62 14.43 -3.61 -1.98
N PHE A 63 14.83 -3.17 -0.79
CA PHE A 63 13.88 -2.89 0.27
C PHE A 63 14.15 -1.54 0.93
N TYR A 64 13.10 -0.92 1.46
CA TYR A 64 13.13 0.34 2.20
C TYR A 64 12.66 0.09 3.64
N ASP A 65 13.46 0.52 4.62
CA ASP A 65 13.17 0.31 6.06
C ASP A 65 12.45 1.51 6.71
N GLY A 66 12.01 2.49 5.93
CA GLY A 66 11.47 3.75 6.44
C GLY A 66 12.49 4.90 6.46
N HIS A 67 13.78 4.60 6.35
CA HIS A 67 14.87 5.58 6.36
C HIS A 67 15.82 5.43 5.17
N ASN A 68 16.21 4.20 4.84
CA ASN A 68 17.24 3.87 3.86
C ASN A 68 16.76 2.80 2.88
N VAL A 69 17.39 2.77 1.71
CA VAL A 69 17.15 1.79 0.64
C VAL A 69 18.33 0.83 0.55
N TYR A 70 18.04 -0.47 0.46
CA TYR A 70 19.05 -1.53 0.46
C TYR A 70 18.84 -2.48 -0.71
N LYS A 71 19.94 -3.08 -1.19
CA LYS A 71 19.95 -4.18 -2.17
C LYS A 71 20.38 -5.47 -1.44
N PRO A 72 19.43 -6.26 -0.91
CA PRO A 72 19.75 -7.35 0.02
C PRO A 72 20.45 -8.54 -0.65
N ILE A 73 20.21 -8.73 -1.95
CA ILE A 73 20.71 -9.88 -2.71
C ILE A 73 21.54 -9.36 -3.87
N LYS A 74 22.84 -9.65 -3.85
CA LYS A 74 23.80 -9.14 -4.84
C LYS A 74 23.47 -9.61 -6.26
N GLU A 75 22.99 -10.84 -6.41
CA GLU A 75 22.61 -11.47 -7.68
C GLU A 75 21.35 -10.82 -8.28
N LEU A 76 20.50 -10.26 -7.42
CA LEU A 76 19.27 -9.56 -7.82
C LEU A 76 19.43 -8.04 -7.84
N ALA A 77 20.58 -7.51 -7.40
CA ALA A 77 20.85 -6.08 -7.29
C ALA A 77 20.83 -5.31 -8.62
N TYR A 78 20.92 -6.01 -9.75
CA TYR A 78 20.93 -5.47 -11.11
C TYR A 78 20.11 -6.33 -12.09
N THR A 79 19.23 -7.17 -11.55
CA THR A 79 18.38 -8.05 -12.36
C THR A 79 17.04 -7.36 -12.60
N ASN A 80 16.52 -7.44 -13.83
CA ASN A 80 15.21 -6.88 -14.14
C ASN A 80 14.10 -7.67 -13.44
N ILE A 81 13.55 -7.09 -12.36
CA ILE A 81 12.46 -7.66 -11.59
C ILE A 81 11.14 -7.18 -12.21
N LEU A 82 10.37 -8.13 -12.74
CA LEU A 82 9.09 -7.86 -13.38
C LEU A 82 7.98 -7.65 -12.36
N ASN A 83 8.01 -8.40 -11.25
CA ASN A 83 7.05 -8.26 -10.16
C ASN A 83 7.55 -8.96 -8.89
N ILE A 84 6.95 -8.63 -7.75
CA ILE A 84 7.12 -9.34 -6.48
C ILE A 84 5.76 -9.56 -5.80
N PHE A 85 5.64 -10.61 -5.00
CA PHE A 85 4.41 -10.90 -4.25
C PHE A 85 4.70 -11.51 -2.87
N LYS A 86 4.05 -11.00 -1.83
CA LYS A 86 4.15 -11.55 -0.47
C LYS A 86 3.34 -12.83 -0.33
N ASP A 87 3.97 -13.91 0.10
CA ASP A 87 3.25 -15.14 0.45
C ASP A 87 2.28 -14.86 1.63
N SER A 88 1.05 -15.33 1.51
CA SER A 88 0.00 -15.04 2.50
C SER A 88 0.15 -15.79 3.81
N LYS A 89 0.90 -16.90 3.82
CA LYS A 89 1.05 -17.78 5.00
C LYS A 89 2.46 -17.77 5.57
N LYS A 90 3.47 -17.48 4.75
CA LYS A 90 4.87 -17.46 5.16
C LYS A 90 5.42 -16.04 5.10
N ASN A 91 6.43 -15.77 5.91
CA ASN A 91 7.20 -14.54 5.78
C ASN A 91 8.13 -14.63 4.55
N ARG A 92 7.56 -14.78 3.34
CA ARG A 92 8.30 -15.02 2.09
C ARG A 92 7.86 -14.06 1.00
N ILE A 93 8.76 -13.68 0.12
CA ILE A 93 8.42 -12.90 -1.09
C ILE A 93 8.80 -13.71 -2.33
N TRP A 94 7.82 -13.88 -3.22
CA TRP A 94 8.01 -14.39 -4.57
C TRP A 94 8.53 -13.29 -5.47
N ILE A 95 9.50 -13.62 -6.31
CA ILE A 95 10.23 -12.69 -7.18
C ILE A 95 10.18 -13.24 -8.59
N PHE A 96 9.74 -12.40 -9.54
CA PHE A 96 9.62 -12.75 -10.95
C PHE A 96 10.59 -11.91 -11.77
N THR A 97 11.40 -12.55 -12.59
CA THR A 97 12.34 -11.91 -13.51
C THR A 97 12.00 -12.27 -14.95
N ILE A 98 12.69 -11.69 -15.92
CA ILE A 98 12.53 -12.05 -17.33
C ILE A 98 12.90 -13.53 -17.60
N LYS A 99 13.90 -14.05 -16.89
CA LYS A 99 14.48 -15.38 -17.20
C LYS A 99 13.91 -16.50 -16.32
N SER A 100 13.51 -16.17 -15.09
CA SER A 100 13.11 -17.14 -14.07
C SER A 100 12.27 -16.48 -12.99
N PHE A 101 11.71 -17.31 -12.11
CA PHE A 101 11.09 -16.86 -10.87
C PHE A 101 11.66 -17.65 -9.69
N GLY A 102 11.51 -17.11 -8.49
CA GLY A 102 11.96 -17.73 -7.25
C GLY A 102 11.31 -17.09 -6.05
N TYR A 103 11.78 -17.44 -4.86
CA TYR A 103 11.31 -16.81 -3.63
C TYR A 103 12.47 -16.55 -2.67
N LEU A 104 12.24 -15.62 -1.76
CA LEU A 104 13.10 -15.30 -0.63
C LEU A 104 12.31 -15.50 0.66
N ASP A 105 12.77 -16.40 1.53
CA ASP A 105 12.29 -16.45 2.91
C ASP A 105 12.91 -15.29 3.69
N LEU A 106 12.09 -14.58 4.45
CA LEU A 106 12.45 -13.45 5.28
C LEU A 106 12.38 -13.87 6.75
N ASP A 107 13.36 -13.41 7.52
CA ASP A 107 13.37 -13.57 8.98
C ASP A 107 12.20 -12.83 9.64
#